data_AF-E5VMZ8-F1
#
_entry.id   AF-E5VMZ8-F1
#
_cell.length_a   1.000
_cell.length_b   1.000
_cell.length_c   1.000
_cell.angle_alpha   90.00
_cell.angle_beta   90.00
_cell.angle_gamma   90.00
#
_symmetry.space_group_name_H-M   'P 1'
#
loop_
_entity.id
_entity.type
_entity.pdbx_description
1 polymer ?
#
loop_
_entity_poly.entity_id
_entity_poly.type
_entity_poly.pdbx_seq_one_letter_code
_entity_poly.pdbx_strand_id
1 'polypeptide(L)'
;MRKCGKGTLLLMSAVMATSLFTGCGKGKSSQAQKNEVYATIKKSDQSASAAQICAWLSYRAKNNRLFQNEGIELSYCSDNLAVFSDSVGSVIYDRTKKKVIAAVDLDKIGCDHFYSEGDEENPGLETAIKVSKDQKWMIIYNQLQGKVNGNIYAYSLKRCDNMKFAKITPSKQISEKDKLYQTIIKDHKHTQKESDSIPGKIGDKIRAMDVSSSKYAYQWKDSKGIRKQSVLVVDKDGLKLYTLSGKENQPDIQSEMVDLKTSDKIKLNTKLPEYEYTGKDLRIKAVFDETKKKSDEDKEEGLVTIPMLNIYKIVETKSGAEVYANFWSETYYRYGSLLKNYSGGSYPGVMYLKKTKDGYRVTKTRYAEDGESQERSIWKLCKGYPDVAIRMMKDSVTQNQRKKVLQKYVSQNKLKIKAYKEYGWQYVNL
;
A
#
# COMPACT_ATOMS: atom_id res chain seq x y z
N MET A 1 -28.43 -0.10 19.90
CA MET A 1 -29.80 0.45 19.96
C MET A 1 -29.83 1.72 20.80
N ARG A 2 -29.94 2.90 20.17
CA ARG A 2 -30.89 3.98 20.50
C ARG A 2 -30.71 5.11 19.47
N LYS A 3 -31.84 5.52 18.92
CA LYS A 3 -32.03 6.51 17.85
C LYS A 3 -32.22 7.90 18.44
N CYS A 4 -31.76 8.92 17.75
CA CYS A 4 -32.30 10.29 17.66
C CYS A 4 -31.54 10.95 16.49
N GLY A 5 -32.09 11.70 15.54
CA GLY A 5 -33.42 12.22 15.25
C GLY A 5 -33.18 13.21 14.10
N LYS A 6 -33.98 13.14 13.03
CA LYS A 6 -33.83 13.95 11.81
C LYS A 6 -34.37 15.36 11.99
N GLY A 7 -33.71 16.33 11.36
CA GLY A 7 -34.37 17.37 10.54
C GLY A 7 -34.29 18.81 11.05
N THR A 8 -33.63 19.68 10.29
CA THR A 8 -34.15 20.92 9.63
C THR A 8 -32.94 21.67 9.06
N LEU A 9 -32.66 21.55 7.76
CA LEU A 9 -32.95 22.54 6.70
C LEU A 9 -32.32 23.93 6.93
N LEU A 10 -31.26 24.25 6.18
CA LEU A 10 -30.88 25.62 5.85
C LEU A 10 -30.43 25.68 4.39
N LEU A 11 -31.25 26.35 3.57
CA LEU A 11 -30.89 26.85 2.25
C LEU A 11 -29.69 27.79 2.38
N MET A 12 -28.77 27.76 1.41
CA MET A 12 -28.20 28.97 0.79
C MET A 12 -27.43 28.62 -0.49
N SER A 13 -27.93 29.20 -1.59
CA SER A 13 -27.25 29.71 -2.79
C SER A 13 -26.39 28.79 -3.67
N ALA A 14 -26.99 28.48 -4.83
CA ALA A 14 -26.32 28.14 -6.07
C ALA A 14 -25.54 29.33 -6.66
N VAL A 15 -24.35 29.06 -7.22
CA VAL A 15 -23.77 29.83 -8.32
C VAL A 15 -23.42 28.83 -9.43
N MET A 16 -24.16 28.94 -10.53
CA MET A 16 -23.91 28.25 -11.78
C MET A 16 -22.66 28.82 -12.47
N ALA A 17 -21.80 27.94 -12.98
CA ALA A 17 -20.94 28.26 -14.12
C ALA A 17 -21.28 27.29 -15.25
N THR A 18 -22.05 27.81 -16.20
CA THR A 18 -22.37 27.22 -17.50
C THR A 18 -21.14 27.24 -18.40
N SER A 19 -20.81 26.09 -19.01
CA SER A 19 -20.16 26.08 -20.32
C SER A 19 -20.81 25.01 -21.19
N LEU A 20 -21.68 25.49 -22.08
CA LEU A 20 -22.27 24.77 -23.20
C LEU A 20 -21.17 24.32 -24.16
N PHE A 21 -21.15 23.04 -24.52
CA PHE A 21 -20.74 22.62 -25.85
C PHE A 21 -21.77 21.64 -26.39
N THR A 22 -22.65 22.17 -27.23
CA THR A 22 -23.48 21.43 -28.16
C THR A 22 -22.60 20.85 -29.27
N GLY A 23 -22.68 19.54 -29.48
CA GLY A 23 -22.03 18.87 -30.60
C GLY A 23 -22.69 17.53 -30.89
N CYS A 24 -23.77 17.54 -31.68
CA CYS A 24 -24.31 16.35 -32.30
C CYS A 24 -23.29 15.78 -33.29
N GLY A 25 -22.93 14.50 -33.12
CA GLY A 25 -22.12 13.75 -34.07
C GLY A 25 -22.28 12.25 -33.84
N LYS A 26 -23.31 11.64 -34.44
CA LYS A 26 -23.42 10.19 -34.58
C LYS A 26 -22.45 9.74 -35.68
N GLY A 27 -21.61 8.74 -35.40
CA GLY A 27 -21.11 7.84 -36.45
C GLY A 27 -19.64 7.42 -36.33
N LYS A 28 -19.45 6.13 -36.00
CA LYS A 28 -18.23 5.33 -36.20
C LYS A 28 -17.02 5.60 -35.26
N SER A 29 -17.11 5.06 -34.05
CA SER A 29 -15.92 4.75 -33.23
C SER A 29 -16.22 3.55 -32.30
N SER A 30 -16.28 2.34 -32.84
CA SER A 30 -16.53 1.12 -32.02
C SER A 30 -15.48 0.02 -32.17
N GLN A 31 -14.35 0.31 -32.81
CA GLN A 31 -13.20 -0.60 -32.88
C GLN A 31 -11.87 0.10 -32.56
N ALA A 32 -11.71 1.37 -32.99
CA ALA A 32 -10.48 2.15 -32.76
C ALA A 32 -10.23 2.45 -31.28
N GLN A 33 -11.25 2.86 -30.51
CA GLN A 33 -11.15 3.08 -29.06
C GLN A 33 -10.98 1.79 -28.24
N LYS A 34 -11.35 0.62 -28.78
CA LYS A 34 -11.09 -0.68 -28.12
C LYS A 34 -9.66 -1.17 -28.34
N ASN A 35 -9.01 -0.72 -29.41
CA ASN A 35 -7.61 -1.06 -29.71
C ASN A 35 -6.60 -0.09 -29.05
N GLU A 36 -7.02 1.12 -28.67
CA GLU A 36 -6.16 2.05 -27.91
C GLU A 36 -5.80 1.52 -26.51
N VAL A 37 -6.67 0.74 -25.86
CA VAL A 37 -6.36 0.13 -24.55
C VAL A 37 -5.26 -0.93 -24.66
N TYR A 38 -5.12 -1.61 -25.81
CA TYR A 38 -4.01 -2.53 -26.06
C TYR A 38 -2.68 -1.80 -26.34
N ALA A 39 -2.72 -0.55 -26.82
CA ALA A 39 -1.53 0.24 -27.09
C ALA A 39 -0.93 0.88 -25.82
N THR A 40 -1.76 1.22 -24.81
CA THR A 40 -1.28 1.83 -23.56
C THR A 40 -0.63 0.83 -22.60
N ILE A 41 -0.88 -0.47 -22.75
CA ILE A 41 -0.22 -1.54 -21.98
C ILE A 41 1.26 -1.75 -22.40
N LYS A 42 1.74 -1.06 -23.45
CA LYS A 42 3.13 -1.13 -23.95
C LYS A 42 4.12 -0.13 -23.33
N LYS A 43 3.76 0.62 -22.28
CA LYS A 43 4.71 1.52 -21.59
C LYS A 43 5.11 1.05 -20.18
N SER A 44 5.66 -0.16 -20.05
CA SER A 44 6.79 -0.36 -19.13
C SER A 44 7.57 -1.62 -19.50
N ASP A 45 8.85 -1.44 -19.84
CA ASP A 45 9.84 -2.53 -19.93
C ASP A 45 10.24 -3.04 -18.52
N GLN A 46 9.36 -2.84 -17.52
CA GLN A 46 9.63 -3.02 -16.09
C GLN A 46 8.64 -3.96 -15.40
N SER A 47 7.78 -4.66 -16.15
CA SER A 47 6.81 -5.61 -15.61
C SER A 47 7.52 -6.74 -14.84
N ALA A 48 7.06 -7.06 -13.64
CA ALA A 48 7.65 -8.13 -12.84
C ALA A 48 7.44 -9.48 -13.52
N SER A 49 8.47 -10.32 -13.57
CA SER A 49 8.32 -11.73 -13.92
C SER A 49 7.56 -12.48 -12.82
N ALA A 50 6.99 -13.65 -13.15
CA ALA A 50 6.34 -14.49 -12.16
C ALA A 50 7.31 -14.85 -11.01
N ALA A 51 8.57 -15.16 -11.33
CA ALA A 51 9.60 -15.46 -10.33
C ALA A 51 9.90 -14.26 -9.42
N GLN A 52 9.91 -13.03 -9.95
CA GLN A 52 10.07 -11.82 -9.15
C GLN A 52 8.88 -11.59 -8.20
N ILE A 53 7.64 -11.84 -8.65
CA ILE A 53 6.45 -11.74 -7.79
C ILE A 53 6.57 -12.73 -6.61
N CYS A 54 6.85 -14.00 -6.90
CA CYS A 54 7.04 -15.01 -5.85
C CYS A 54 8.21 -14.68 -4.92
N ALA A 55 9.31 -14.15 -5.45
CA ALA A 55 10.46 -13.74 -4.65
C ALA A 55 10.08 -12.60 -3.68
N TRP A 56 9.33 -11.58 -4.13
CA TRP A 56 8.87 -10.49 -3.27
C TRP A 56 7.94 -11.00 -2.15
N LEU A 57 6.97 -11.84 -2.48
CA LEU A 57 6.08 -12.47 -1.48
C LEU A 57 6.88 -13.33 -0.48
N SER A 58 7.90 -14.06 -0.94
CA SER A 58 8.79 -14.85 -0.06
C SER A 58 9.67 -13.96 0.82
N TYR A 59 10.22 -12.87 0.28
CA TYR A 59 10.99 -11.88 1.03
C TYR A 59 10.13 -11.28 2.14
N ARG A 60 8.90 -10.90 1.82
CA ARG A 60 7.94 -10.41 2.79
C ARG A 60 7.67 -11.41 3.92
N ALA A 61 7.33 -12.66 3.57
CA ALA A 61 7.05 -13.70 4.56
C ALA A 61 8.23 -13.93 5.52
N LYS A 62 9.48 -13.83 5.02
CA LYS A 62 10.70 -13.95 5.85
C LYS A 62 10.98 -12.73 6.73
N ASN A 63 10.47 -11.56 6.34
CA ASN A 63 10.70 -10.29 7.05
C ASN A 63 9.41 -9.78 7.70
N ASN A 64 8.58 -10.68 8.23
CA ASN A 64 7.23 -10.36 8.71
C ASN A 64 7.18 -9.15 9.66
N ARG A 65 8.20 -8.96 10.51
CA ARG A 65 8.31 -7.80 11.41
C ARG A 65 8.21 -6.45 10.66
N LEU A 66 8.86 -6.34 9.50
CA LEU A 66 8.84 -5.14 8.66
C LEU A 66 7.46 -4.92 8.00
N PHE A 67 6.72 -6.00 7.77
CA PHE A 67 5.48 -6.02 7.01
C PHE A 67 4.25 -6.36 7.86
N GLN A 68 4.35 -6.36 9.19
CA GLN A 68 3.36 -6.99 10.07
C GLN A 68 1.94 -6.42 9.90
N ASN A 69 1.85 -5.14 9.56
CA ASN A 69 0.57 -4.45 9.35
C ASN A 69 -0.02 -4.70 7.95
N GLU A 70 0.76 -5.26 7.04
CA GLU A 70 0.26 -5.68 5.74
C GLU A 70 0.11 -7.21 5.78
N GLY A 71 -1.04 -7.75 5.35
CA GLY A 71 -1.23 -9.19 5.12
C GLY A 71 -1.07 -9.62 3.65
N ILE A 72 -0.88 -10.90 3.36
CA ILE A 72 -1.08 -11.42 1.99
C ILE A 72 -2.55 -11.83 1.91
N GLU A 73 -3.32 -11.27 0.99
CA GLU A 73 -4.77 -11.51 0.92
C GLU A 73 -5.07 -12.86 0.28
N LEU A 74 -5.88 -13.70 0.95
CA LEU A 74 -6.36 -14.97 0.42
C LEU A 74 -7.66 -14.75 -0.36
N SER A 75 -7.55 -14.68 -1.68
CA SER A 75 -8.68 -14.37 -2.56
C SER A 75 -9.52 -15.60 -2.94
N TYR A 76 -8.95 -16.80 -2.89
CA TYR A 76 -9.66 -18.05 -3.18
C TYR A 76 -8.99 -19.26 -2.53
N CYS A 77 -9.79 -20.24 -2.10
CA CYS A 77 -9.32 -21.55 -1.65
C CYS A 77 -10.31 -22.66 -2.04
N SER A 78 -9.77 -23.85 -2.34
CA SER A 78 -10.46 -25.10 -2.68
C SER A 78 -9.52 -26.28 -2.42
N ASP A 79 -9.95 -27.53 -2.54
CA ASP A 79 -9.11 -28.71 -2.26
C ASP A 79 -7.73 -28.69 -2.94
N ASN A 80 -7.66 -28.21 -4.18
CA ASN A 80 -6.50 -28.29 -5.05
C ASN A 80 -5.89 -26.92 -5.41
N LEU A 81 -6.60 -25.81 -5.18
CA LEU A 81 -6.19 -24.48 -5.64
C LEU A 81 -6.33 -23.43 -4.54
N ALA A 82 -5.31 -22.59 -4.39
CA ALA A 82 -5.37 -21.34 -3.65
C ALA A 82 -4.91 -20.17 -4.53
N VAL A 83 -5.54 -19.01 -4.37
CA VAL A 83 -5.11 -17.75 -5.00
C VAL A 83 -4.92 -16.72 -3.91
N PHE A 84 -3.75 -16.11 -3.88
CA PHE A 84 -3.42 -15.09 -2.89
C PHE A 84 -2.53 -14.00 -3.48
N SER A 85 -2.64 -12.80 -2.93
CA SER A 85 -2.16 -11.60 -3.61
C SER A 85 -1.76 -10.50 -2.65
N ASP A 86 -0.92 -9.60 -3.14
CA ASP A 86 -0.69 -8.29 -2.54
C ASP A 86 -0.32 -7.26 -3.63
N SER A 87 0.22 -6.10 -3.22
CA SER A 87 0.58 -5.01 -4.12
C SER A 87 1.68 -5.35 -5.15
N VAL A 88 2.41 -6.47 -5.04
CA VAL A 88 3.39 -6.88 -6.07
C VAL A 88 2.81 -7.84 -7.10
N GLY A 89 1.69 -8.50 -6.81
CA GLY A 89 1.07 -9.44 -7.72
C GLY A 89 0.15 -10.46 -7.06
N SER A 90 -0.47 -11.28 -7.91
CA SER A 90 -1.27 -12.44 -7.49
C SER A 90 -0.54 -13.73 -7.86
N VAL A 91 -0.64 -14.75 -7.01
CA VAL A 91 -0.11 -16.08 -7.30
C VAL A 91 -1.19 -17.14 -7.22
N ILE A 92 -1.11 -18.09 -8.13
CA ILE A 92 -1.98 -19.25 -8.24
C ILE A 92 -1.17 -20.46 -7.78
N TYR A 93 -1.59 -21.07 -6.68
CA TYR A 93 -0.90 -22.16 -6.00
C TYR A 93 -1.68 -23.46 -6.13
N ASP A 94 -1.02 -24.48 -6.68
CA ASP A 94 -1.54 -25.85 -6.74
C ASP A 94 -1.22 -26.53 -5.40
N ARG A 95 -2.25 -26.77 -4.60
CA ARG A 95 -2.15 -27.35 -3.27
C ARG A 95 -1.78 -28.83 -3.32
N THR A 96 -2.24 -29.54 -4.36
CA THR A 96 -1.93 -30.96 -4.55
C THR A 96 -0.46 -31.16 -4.90
N LYS A 97 0.09 -30.32 -5.78
CA LYS A 97 1.51 -30.33 -6.17
C LYS A 97 2.42 -29.53 -5.24
N LYS A 98 1.84 -28.79 -4.28
CA LYS A 98 2.52 -27.91 -3.33
C LYS A 98 3.49 -26.92 -4.00
N LYS A 99 3.04 -26.26 -5.06
CA LYS A 99 3.86 -25.30 -5.80
C LYS A 99 3.04 -24.21 -6.47
N VAL A 100 3.67 -23.06 -6.70
CA VAL A 100 3.10 -22.02 -7.55
C VAL A 100 3.09 -22.50 -9.02
N ILE A 101 1.94 -22.37 -9.67
CA ILE A 101 1.76 -22.76 -11.08
C ILE A 101 1.65 -21.55 -12.01
N ALA A 102 1.19 -20.41 -11.50
CA ALA A 102 1.13 -19.17 -12.27
C ALA A 102 1.17 -17.93 -11.37
N ALA A 103 1.49 -16.78 -11.97
CA ALA A 103 1.39 -15.48 -11.33
C ALA A 103 0.79 -14.43 -12.26
N VAL A 104 0.21 -13.39 -11.67
CA VAL A 104 -0.34 -12.22 -12.36
C VAL A 104 0.40 -10.98 -11.89
N ASP A 105 0.92 -10.22 -12.85
CA ASP A 105 1.45 -8.88 -12.61
C ASP A 105 0.27 -7.90 -12.51
N LEU A 106 -0.04 -7.52 -11.28
CA LEU A 106 -1.17 -6.65 -10.95
C LEU A 106 -0.89 -5.18 -11.23
N ASP A 107 0.37 -4.76 -11.09
CA ASP A 107 0.84 -3.41 -11.45
C ASP A 107 0.55 -3.13 -12.93
N LYS A 108 0.86 -4.09 -13.80
CA LYS A 108 0.63 -3.98 -15.25
C LYS A 108 -0.82 -3.68 -15.66
N ILE A 109 -1.80 -4.08 -14.84
CA ILE A 109 -3.22 -3.85 -15.12
C ILE A 109 -3.86 -2.79 -14.20
N GLY A 110 -3.07 -2.17 -13.32
CA GLY A 110 -3.52 -1.18 -12.35
C GLY A 110 -4.46 -1.77 -11.29
N CYS A 111 -4.29 -3.05 -10.93
CA CYS A 111 -5.11 -3.72 -9.92
C CYS A 111 -4.24 -4.22 -8.77
N ASP A 112 -3.48 -3.32 -8.14
CA ASP A 112 -2.53 -3.60 -7.06
C ASP A 112 -2.91 -2.92 -5.73
N HIS A 113 -4.20 -2.63 -5.55
CA HIS A 113 -4.72 -1.87 -4.42
C HIS A 113 -5.15 -2.78 -3.26
N PHE A 114 -4.18 -3.28 -2.50
CA PHE A 114 -4.41 -4.04 -1.26
C PHE A 114 -4.06 -3.17 -0.05
N TYR A 115 -4.80 -3.28 1.06
CA TYR A 115 -4.61 -2.46 2.27
C TYR A 115 -4.71 -0.96 1.96
N SER A 116 -5.72 -0.58 1.20
CA SER A 116 -6.03 0.80 0.84
C SER A 116 -7.45 1.08 1.31
N GLU A 117 -7.60 1.25 2.62
CA GLU A 117 -8.88 1.41 3.31
C GLU A 117 -9.44 2.83 3.11
N GLY A 118 -8.55 3.83 3.06
CA GLY A 118 -8.92 5.24 2.97
C GLY A 118 -9.72 5.71 4.19
N ASP A 119 -10.44 6.81 4.04
CA ASP A 119 -11.37 7.35 5.04
C ASP A 119 -12.72 7.72 4.41
N GLU A 120 -13.60 8.38 5.18
CA GLU A 120 -14.92 8.77 4.69
C GLU A 120 -14.85 9.79 3.54
N GLU A 121 -13.85 10.66 3.52
CA GLU A 121 -13.68 11.70 2.50
C GLU A 121 -12.98 11.15 1.24
N ASN A 122 -12.04 10.23 1.44
CA ASN A 122 -11.19 9.63 0.43
C ASN A 122 -11.25 8.11 0.56
N PRO A 123 -12.36 7.49 0.13
CA PRO A 123 -12.56 6.06 0.29
C PRO A 123 -11.48 5.24 -0.41
N GLY A 124 -11.14 4.11 0.20
CA GLY A 124 -10.22 3.13 -0.32
C GLY A 124 -10.60 2.54 -1.67
N LEU A 125 -9.65 2.54 -2.62
CA LEU A 125 -9.72 1.70 -3.82
C LEU A 125 -9.16 0.33 -3.44
N GLU A 126 -9.88 -0.74 -3.75
CA GLU A 126 -9.48 -2.10 -3.40
C GLU A 126 -9.43 -2.99 -4.64
N THR A 127 -8.47 -3.90 -4.72
CA THR A 127 -8.45 -4.94 -5.75
C THR A 127 -9.20 -6.18 -5.29
N ALA A 128 -10.22 -6.57 -6.07
CA ALA A 128 -10.97 -7.80 -5.88
C ALA A 128 -10.52 -8.87 -6.89
N ILE A 129 -10.31 -10.09 -6.38
CA ILE A 129 -9.98 -11.27 -7.17
C ILE A 129 -10.99 -12.37 -6.84
N LYS A 130 -11.63 -12.94 -7.86
CA LYS A 130 -12.65 -13.98 -7.70
C LYS A 130 -12.43 -15.09 -8.73
N VAL A 131 -12.59 -16.34 -8.32
CA VAL A 131 -12.38 -17.53 -9.16
C VAL A 131 -13.70 -18.26 -9.35
N SER A 132 -14.00 -18.71 -10.57
CA SER A 132 -15.22 -19.48 -10.87
C SER A 132 -15.24 -20.81 -10.14
N LYS A 133 -16.44 -21.30 -9.81
CA LYS A 133 -16.61 -22.58 -9.10
C LYS A 133 -15.97 -23.78 -9.81
N ASP A 134 -15.98 -23.77 -11.14
CA ASP A 134 -15.34 -24.79 -11.98
C ASP A 134 -13.82 -24.58 -12.15
N GLN A 135 -13.25 -23.56 -11.49
CA GLN A 135 -11.83 -23.19 -11.51
C GLN A 135 -11.27 -22.92 -12.92
N LYS A 136 -12.12 -22.64 -13.92
CA LYS A 136 -11.68 -22.36 -15.29
C LYS A 136 -11.38 -20.89 -15.53
N TRP A 137 -11.94 -20.00 -14.72
CA TRP A 137 -11.83 -18.56 -14.87
C TRP A 137 -11.51 -17.87 -13.56
N MET A 138 -10.69 -16.82 -13.66
CA MET A 138 -10.48 -15.85 -12.61
C MET A 138 -10.79 -14.46 -13.15
N ILE A 139 -11.44 -13.62 -12.35
CA ILE A 139 -11.66 -12.21 -12.65
C ILE A 139 -10.90 -11.35 -11.64
N ILE A 140 -10.33 -10.26 -12.13
CA ILE A 140 -9.62 -9.25 -11.34
C ILE A 140 -10.16 -7.88 -11.73
N TYR A 141 -10.51 -7.07 -10.75
CA TYR A 141 -11.02 -5.72 -10.94
C TYR A 141 -10.77 -4.88 -9.69
N ASN A 142 -10.79 -3.56 -9.82
CA ASN A 142 -10.82 -2.68 -8.66
C ASN A 142 -12.26 -2.39 -8.24
N GLN A 143 -12.44 -2.10 -6.96
CA GLN A 143 -13.70 -1.66 -6.39
C GLN A 143 -13.49 -0.44 -5.51
N LEU A 144 -14.43 0.50 -5.56
CA LEU A 144 -14.50 1.66 -4.69
C LEU A 144 -15.81 1.57 -3.91
N GLN A 145 -15.72 1.48 -2.58
CA GLN A 145 -16.89 1.27 -1.71
C GLN A 145 -17.78 0.09 -2.16
N GLY A 146 -17.14 -1.04 -2.51
CA GLY A 146 -17.81 -2.27 -2.94
C GLY A 146 -18.42 -2.26 -4.34
N LYS A 147 -18.25 -1.19 -5.12
CA LYS A 147 -18.70 -1.11 -6.53
C LYS A 147 -17.53 -1.20 -7.47
N VAL A 148 -17.70 -1.87 -8.62
CA VAL A 148 -16.66 -1.97 -9.64
C VAL A 148 -16.18 -0.58 -10.05
N ASN A 149 -14.86 -0.40 -10.08
CA ASN A 149 -14.18 0.79 -10.51
C ASN A 149 -13.19 0.42 -11.62
N GLY A 150 -13.45 0.87 -12.85
CA GLY A 150 -12.60 0.59 -14.00
C GLY A 150 -12.87 -0.76 -14.67
N ASN A 151 -11.82 -1.35 -15.23
CA ASN A 151 -11.91 -2.53 -16.09
C ASN A 151 -12.01 -3.83 -15.28
N ILE A 152 -12.72 -4.82 -15.84
CA ILE A 152 -12.73 -6.19 -15.31
C ILE A 152 -11.93 -7.08 -16.25
N TYR A 153 -10.89 -7.71 -15.73
CA TYR A 153 -9.99 -8.58 -16.49
C TYR A 153 -10.30 -10.04 -16.21
N ALA A 154 -10.58 -10.83 -17.24
CA ALA A 154 -10.84 -12.25 -17.14
C ALA A 154 -9.63 -13.08 -17.61
N TYR A 155 -9.23 -14.05 -16.79
CA TYR A 155 -8.09 -14.93 -16.98
C TYR A 155 -8.57 -16.37 -17.10
N SER A 156 -8.17 -17.06 -18.18
CA SER A 156 -8.41 -18.50 -18.33
C SER A 156 -7.39 -19.29 -17.50
N LEU A 157 -7.86 -19.99 -16.48
CA LEU A 157 -7.03 -20.86 -15.64
C LEU A 157 -6.75 -22.24 -16.27
N LYS A 158 -7.51 -22.65 -17.30
CA LYS A 158 -7.22 -23.88 -18.08
C LYS A 158 -5.80 -23.92 -18.67
N ARG A 159 -5.19 -22.74 -18.86
CA ARG A 159 -3.82 -22.63 -19.39
C ARG A 159 -2.79 -23.09 -18.36
N CYS A 160 -3.12 -23.14 -17.08
CA CYS A 160 -2.22 -23.50 -16.00
C CYS A 160 -1.99 -25.01 -15.88
N ASP A 161 -2.91 -25.86 -16.38
CA ASP A 161 -2.84 -27.32 -16.23
C ASP A 161 -1.63 -27.93 -16.95
N ASN A 162 -1.16 -27.30 -18.03
CA ASN A 162 -0.08 -27.78 -18.90
C ASN A 162 1.16 -26.86 -18.91
N MET A 163 1.19 -25.82 -18.09
CA MET A 163 2.27 -24.82 -18.11
C MET A 163 3.41 -25.17 -17.14
N LYS A 164 4.65 -24.99 -17.60
CA LYS A 164 5.77 -24.67 -16.71
C LYS A 164 5.46 -23.31 -16.07
N PHE A 165 5.74 -23.14 -14.76
CA PHE A 165 5.48 -21.93 -13.98
C PHE A 165 5.56 -20.64 -14.84
N ALA A 166 4.45 -19.94 -15.01
CA ALA A 166 4.32 -18.87 -15.99
C ALA A 166 3.62 -17.63 -15.45
N LYS A 167 3.99 -16.46 -15.99
CA LYS A 167 3.18 -15.26 -15.88
C LYS A 167 1.99 -15.36 -16.83
N ILE A 168 0.77 -15.25 -16.31
CA ILE A 168 -0.45 -15.25 -17.14
C ILE A 168 -0.96 -13.82 -17.37
N THR A 169 -1.52 -13.58 -18.55
CA THR A 169 -2.11 -12.29 -18.94
C THR A 169 -3.62 -12.40 -19.07
N PRO A 170 -4.37 -11.28 -18.99
CA PRO A 170 -5.81 -11.30 -19.26
C PRO A 170 -6.10 -11.98 -20.59
N SER A 171 -7.09 -12.86 -20.60
CA SER A 171 -7.60 -13.47 -21.83
C SER A 171 -8.57 -12.53 -22.54
N LYS A 172 -9.33 -11.74 -21.77
CA LYS A 172 -10.24 -10.72 -22.28
C LYS A 172 -10.58 -9.71 -21.18
N GLN A 173 -11.02 -8.52 -21.59
CA GLN A 173 -11.71 -7.58 -20.73
C GLN A 173 -13.22 -7.82 -20.84
N ILE A 174 -13.93 -7.76 -19.71
CA ILE A 174 -15.39 -7.95 -19.64
C ILE A 174 -16.05 -6.77 -18.92
N SER A 175 -17.38 -6.77 -18.86
CA SER A 175 -18.19 -5.78 -18.13
C SER A 175 -19.03 -6.46 -17.06
N GLU A 176 -19.62 -5.67 -16.15
CA GLU A 176 -20.54 -6.19 -15.14
C GLU A 176 -21.74 -6.92 -15.77
N LYS A 177 -22.14 -6.59 -17.01
CA LYS A 177 -23.25 -7.26 -17.70
C LYS A 177 -22.85 -8.62 -18.30
N ASP A 178 -21.56 -8.96 -18.31
CA ASP A 178 -21.09 -10.24 -18.84
C ASP A 178 -21.58 -11.39 -17.94
N LYS A 179 -22.13 -12.44 -18.56
CA LYS A 179 -22.62 -13.63 -17.85
C LYS A 179 -21.55 -14.25 -16.96
N LEU A 180 -20.29 -14.25 -17.39
CA LEU A 180 -19.18 -14.79 -16.61
C LEU A 180 -19.01 -14.02 -15.29
N TYR A 181 -19.03 -12.69 -15.34
CA TYR A 181 -18.94 -11.85 -14.14
C TYR A 181 -20.11 -12.13 -13.20
N GLN A 182 -21.35 -12.06 -13.72
CA GLN A 182 -22.56 -12.27 -12.93
C GLN A 182 -22.59 -13.64 -12.24
N THR A 183 -22.18 -14.70 -12.95
CA THR A 183 -22.07 -16.04 -12.37
C THR A 183 -21.03 -16.08 -11.25
N ILE A 184 -19.81 -15.57 -11.48
CA ILE A 184 -18.74 -15.60 -10.47
C ILE A 184 -19.14 -14.79 -9.23
N ILE A 185 -19.67 -13.57 -9.38
CA ILE A 185 -20.05 -12.75 -8.23
C ILE A 185 -21.17 -13.40 -7.41
N LYS A 186 -22.16 -14.01 -8.06
CA LYS A 186 -23.23 -14.74 -7.37
C LYS A 186 -22.68 -15.87 -6.49
N ASP A 187 -21.69 -16.61 -6.98
CA ASP A 187 -21.08 -17.72 -6.24
C ASP A 187 -20.22 -17.24 -5.05
N HIS A 188 -19.82 -15.96 -5.03
CA HIS A 188 -18.91 -15.38 -4.03
C HIS A 188 -19.58 -14.54 -2.95
N LYS A 189 -20.92 -14.41 -2.94
CA LYS A 189 -21.66 -13.50 -2.04
C LYS A 189 -21.41 -13.73 -0.53
N HIS A 190 -20.95 -14.93 -0.14
CA HIS A 190 -20.73 -15.31 1.27
C HIS A 190 -19.43 -16.11 1.48
N THR A 191 -18.37 -15.81 0.74
CA THR A 191 -17.11 -16.56 0.79
C THR A 191 -16.06 -15.96 1.72
N GLN A 192 -16.29 -14.79 2.32
CA GLN A 192 -15.32 -14.13 3.20
C GLN A 192 -15.90 -13.88 4.59
N LYS A 193 -15.07 -14.00 5.63
CA LYS A 193 -15.33 -13.63 7.03
C LYS A 193 -14.06 -12.98 7.57
N GLU A 194 -14.15 -11.98 8.45
CA GLU A 194 -12.96 -11.39 9.08
C GLU A 194 -12.12 -12.49 9.76
N SER A 195 -10.81 -12.49 9.57
CA SER A 195 -9.94 -13.57 10.02
C SER A 195 -9.79 -13.61 11.55
N ASP A 196 -9.88 -12.47 12.20
CA ASP A 196 -9.90 -12.32 13.66
C ASP A 196 -11.15 -12.93 14.32
N SER A 197 -12.19 -13.21 13.53
CA SER A 197 -13.44 -13.81 13.98
C SER A 197 -13.43 -15.34 13.87
N ILE A 198 -12.31 -15.94 13.44
CA ILE A 198 -12.13 -17.39 13.40
C ILE A 198 -11.98 -17.93 14.83
N PRO A 199 -12.63 -19.06 15.19
CA PRO A 199 -12.47 -19.69 16.50
C PRO A 199 -11.16 -20.47 16.65
N GLY A 200 -10.81 -20.78 17.90
CA GLY A 200 -9.69 -21.63 18.25
C GLY A 200 -8.31 -20.94 18.18
N LYS A 201 -7.27 -21.74 18.43
CA LYS A 201 -5.90 -21.25 18.67
C LYS A 201 -5.34 -20.35 17.57
N ILE A 202 -5.70 -20.58 16.31
CA ILE A 202 -5.22 -19.74 15.21
C ILE A 202 -5.88 -18.35 15.22
N GLY A 203 -7.17 -18.28 15.51
CA GLY A 203 -7.86 -17.00 15.71
C GLY A 203 -7.33 -16.24 16.92
N ASP A 204 -7.01 -16.95 18.02
CA ASP A 204 -6.40 -16.34 19.21
C ASP A 204 -5.05 -15.67 18.86
N LYS A 205 -4.20 -16.35 18.09
CA LYS A 205 -2.92 -15.78 17.62
C LYS A 205 -3.10 -14.54 16.73
N ILE A 206 -4.08 -14.58 15.83
CA ILE A 206 -4.39 -13.43 14.95
C ILE A 206 -4.84 -12.24 15.81
N ARG A 207 -5.74 -12.45 16.78
CA ARG A 207 -6.20 -11.41 17.71
C ARG A 207 -5.09 -10.88 18.62
N ALA A 208 -4.16 -11.74 19.04
CA ALA A 208 -2.98 -11.36 19.81
C ALA A 208 -1.90 -10.63 18.98
N MET A 209 -2.08 -10.53 17.65
CA MET A 209 -1.13 -9.92 16.72
C MET A 209 0.26 -10.58 16.71
N ASP A 210 0.35 -11.85 17.13
CA ASP A 210 1.59 -12.63 17.10
C ASP A 210 2.05 -12.97 15.66
N VAL A 211 1.13 -12.84 14.70
CA VAL A 211 1.29 -13.24 13.31
C VAL A 211 0.67 -12.20 12.37
N SER A 212 1.13 -12.13 11.13
CA SER A 212 0.40 -11.44 10.06
C SER A 212 -0.54 -12.42 9.37
N SER A 213 -1.74 -11.98 8.99
CA SER A 213 -2.72 -12.85 8.33
C SER A 213 -3.46 -12.14 7.19
N SER A 214 -4.07 -12.90 6.29
CA SER A 214 -5.06 -12.35 5.35
C SER A 214 -6.19 -11.70 6.14
N LYS A 215 -6.68 -10.53 5.69
CA LYS A 215 -7.76 -9.80 6.36
C LYS A 215 -8.99 -10.69 6.49
N TYR A 216 -9.30 -11.42 5.41
CA TYR A 216 -10.42 -12.34 5.38
C TYR A 216 -9.98 -13.81 5.42
N ALA A 217 -10.76 -14.61 6.13
CA ALA A 217 -10.84 -16.05 5.99
C ALA A 217 -11.73 -16.41 4.80
N TYR A 218 -11.25 -17.30 3.93
CA TYR A 218 -12.01 -17.80 2.80
C TYR A 218 -12.85 -19.02 3.18
N GLN A 219 -14.16 -18.94 2.99
CA GLN A 219 -15.14 -20.00 3.26
C GLN A 219 -15.38 -20.82 1.98
N TRP A 220 -15.21 -22.13 2.08
CA TRP A 220 -15.37 -23.05 0.95
C TRP A 220 -15.94 -24.40 1.40
N LYS A 221 -16.26 -25.26 0.44
CA LYS A 221 -16.63 -26.66 0.69
C LYS A 221 -15.65 -27.56 -0.01
N ASP A 222 -15.19 -28.59 0.68
CA ASP A 222 -14.39 -29.63 0.05
C ASP A 222 -15.22 -30.48 -0.92
N SER A 223 -14.53 -31.34 -1.66
CA SER A 223 -15.10 -32.34 -2.57
C SER A 223 -16.17 -33.24 -1.94
N LYS A 224 -16.17 -33.39 -0.61
CA LYS A 224 -17.18 -34.15 0.16
C LYS A 224 -18.34 -33.28 0.65
N GLY A 225 -18.33 -31.98 0.34
CA GLY A 225 -19.34 -31.00 0.74
C GLY A 225 -19.16 -30.46 2.16
N ILE A 226 -18.08 -30.81 2.86
CA ILE A 226 -17.80 -30.34 4.22
C ILE A 226 -17.34 -28.90 4.16
N ARG A 227 -17.93 -28.05 5.00
CA ARG A 227 -17.55 -26.63 5.11
C ARG A 227 -16.14 -26.51 5.69
N LYS A 228 -15.33 -25.67 5.06
CA LYS A 228 -13.97 -25.32 5.43
C LYS A 228 -13.82 -23.81 5.50
N GLN A 229 -12.92 -23.36 6.34
CA GLN A 229 -12.47 -21.96 6.36
C GLN A 229 -10.95 -21.96 6.26
N SER A 230 -10.39 -21.18 5.35
CA SER A 230 -8.94 -21.07 5.22
C SER A 230 -8.47 -19.65 5.44
N VAL A 231 -7.32 -19.50 6.08
CA VAL A 231 -6.67 -18.20 6.31
C VAL A 231 -5.19 -18.35 6.00
N LEU A 232 -4.64 -17.35 5.31
CA LEU A 232 -3.23 -17.31 5.00
C LEU A 232 -2.52 -16.57 6.14
N VAL A 233 -1.47 -17.15 6.70
CA VAL A 233 -0.79 -16.64 7.89
C VAL A 233 0.71 -16.68 7.68
N VAL A 234 1.39 -15.61 8.06
CA VAL A 234 2.84 -15.55 8.17
C VAL A 234 3.20 -15.61 9.66
N ASP A 235 3.85 -16.70 10.05
CA ASP A 235 4.39 -16.87 11.39
C ASP A 235 5.92 -17.07 11.34
N LYS A 236 6.52 -17.39 12.49
CA LYS A 236 7.97 -17.60 12.62
C LYS A 236 8.54 -18.69 11.70
N ASP A 237 7.73 -19.66 11.27
CA ASP A 237 8.18 -20.75 10.40
C ASP A 237 7.96 -20.41 8.91
N GLY A 238 7.24 -19.32 8.62
CA GLY A 238 7.03 -18.78 7.28
C GLY A 238 5.55 -18.67 6.90
N LEU A 239 5.29 -18.68 5.59
CA LEU A 239 3.94 -18.56 5.03
C LEU A 239 3.21 -19.91 5.07
N LYS A 240 2.04 -19.93 5.72
CA LYS A 240 1.20 -21.11 5.89
C LYS A 240 -0.24 -20.83 5.50
N LEU A 241 -0.88 -21.83 4.89
CA LEU A 241 -2.33 -21.84 4.71
C LEU A 241 -2.94 -22.72 5.81
N TYR A 242 -3.65 -22.09 6.74
CA TYR A 242 -4.44 -22.80 7.74
C TYR A 242 -5.82 -23.10 7.18
N THR A 243 -6.31 -24.31 7.43
CA THR A 243 -7.67 -24.73 7.07
C THR A 243 -8.35 -25.31 8.29
N LEU A 244 -9.47 -24.71 8.66
CA LEU A 244 -10.33 -25.13 9.75
C LEU A 244 -11.51 -25.92 9.21
N SER A 245 -11.90 -26.95 9.95
CA SER A 245 -13.12 -27.73 9.71
C SER A 245 -13.73 -28.21 11.02
N GLY A 246 -14.90 -28.85 10.96
CA GLY A 246 -15.57 -29.33 12.17
C GLY A 246 -16.45 -28.27 12.85
N LYS A 247 -16.71 -28.43 14.16
CA LYS A 247 -17.63 -27.58 14.92
C LYS A 247 -16.91 -26.31 15.42
N GLU A 248 -17.65 -25.22 15.56
CA GLU A 248 -17.11 -23.91 15.97
C GLU A 248 -16.40 -23.93 17.34
N ASN A 249 -16.87 -24.75 18.27
CA ASN A 249 -16.30 -24.89 19.61
C ASN A 249 -15.12 -25.88 19.70
N GLN A 250 -14.90 -26.71 18.68
CA GLN A 250 -13.79 -27.66 18.58
C GLN A 250 -13.37 -27.82 17.11
N PRO A 251 -12.76 -26.79 16.51
CA PRO A 251 -12.34 -26.88 15.12
C PRO A 251 -11.15 -27.83 14.97
N ASP A 252 -11.20 -28.69 13.95
CA ASP A 252 -10.03 -29.39 13.44
C ASP A 252 -9.22 -28.41 12.59
N ILE A 253 -7.95 -28.23 12.95
CA ILE A 253 -7.05 -27.25 12.34
C ILE A 253 -5.94 -27.99 11.62
N GLN A 254 -5.87 -27.79 10.31
CA GLN A 254 -4.78 -28.26 9.47
C GLN A 254 -3.98 -27.07 8.95
N SER A 255 -2.69 -27.27 8.72
CA SER A 255 -1.81 -26.25 8.15
C SER A 255 -0.90 -26.86 7.10
N GLU A 256 -0.68 -26.12 6.01
CA GLU A 256 0.31 -26.46 5.01
C GLU A 256 1.27 -25.30 4.78
N MET A 257 2.56 -25.62 4.63
CA MET A 257 3.57 -24.65 4.20
C MET A 257 3.32 -24.27 2.74
N VAL A 258 3.33 -22.98 2.46
CA VAL A 258 3.21 -22.45 1.10
C VAL A 258 4.61 -22.24 0.54
N ASP A 259 5.01 -23.09 -0.41
CA ASP A 259 6.31 -22.95 -1.06
C ASP A 259 6.24 -21.96 -2.24
N LEU A 260 6.88 -20.81 -2.05
CA LEU A 260 7.03 -19.77 -3.07
C LEU A 260 8.33 -19.90 -3.87
N LYS A 261 9.14 -20.94 -3.62
CA LYS A 261 10.37 -21.16 -4.38
C LYS A 261 10.04 -21.39 -5.85
N THR A 262 10.86 -20.77 -6.69
CA THR A 262 10.88 -20.99 -8.13
C THR A 262 12.26 -21.52 -8.50
N SER A 263 12.41 -22.09 -9.71
CA SER A 263 13.71 -22.60 -10.18
C SER A 263 14.81 -21.53 -10.23
N ASP A 264 14.42 -20.25 -10.25
CA ASP A 264 15.32 -19.15 -10.53
C ASP A 264 15.78 -18.49 -9.23
N LYS A 265 17.11 -18.34 -9.06
CA LYS A 265 17.70 -17.53 -7.99
C LYS A 265 17.51 -16.04 -8.32
N ILE A 266 16.30 -15.53 -8.12
CA ILE A 266 16.00 -14.11 -8.28
C ILE A 266 16.66 -13.32 -7.14
N LYS A 267 17.52 -12.36 -7.50
CA LYS A 267 18.01 -11.35 -6.57
C LYS A 267 17.05 -10.16 -6.60
N LEU A 268 16.38 -9.91 -5.47
CA LEU A 268 15.59 -8.70 -5.31
C LEU A 268 16.51 -7.52 -5.00
N ASN A 269 16.20 -6.37 -5.58
CA ASN A 269 16.81 -5.12 -5.17
C ASN A 269 15.91 -4.46 -4.12
N THR A 270 16.21 -4.70 -2.84
CA THR A 270 15.50 -4.13 -1.69
C THR A 270 16.20 -2.88 -1.14
N LYS A 271 17.49 -2.68 -1.48
CA LYS A 271 18.30 -1.60 -0.92
C LYS A 271 17.90 -0.25 -1.49
N LEU A 272 17.74 0.71 -0.59
CA LEU A 272 17.53 2.11 -0.90
C LEU A 272 18.81 2.91 -0.57
N PRO A 273 19.31 3.76 -1.48
CA PRO A 273 20.41 4.68 -1.17
C PRO A 273 19.99 5.68 -0.09
N GLU A 274 20.94 6.15 0.72
CA GLU A 274 20.66 7.22 1.68
C GLU A 274 20.23 8.50 0.97
N TYR A 275 19.31 9.26 1.57
CA TYR A 275 18.92 10.54 0.99
C TYR A 275 20.03 11.57 1.18
N GLU A 276 20.35 12.29 0.11
CA GLU A 276 21.32 13.39 0.11
C GLU A 276 20.66 14.74 -0.20
N TYR A 277 20.96 15.74 0.62
CA TYR A 277 20.53 17.10 0.35
C TYR A 277 21.34 17.72 -0.80
N THR A 278 20.65 18.10 -1.88
CA THR A 278 21.27 18.71 -3.08
C THR A 278 20.94 20.19 -3.27
N GLY A 279 20.35 20.85 -2.27
CA GLY A 279 20.10 22.29 -2.34
C GLY A 279 21.40 23.08 -2.12
N LYS A 280 21.38 24.37 -2.47
CA LYS A 280 22.55 25.25 -2.36
C LYS A 280 22.70 25.89 -0.97
N ASP A 281 21.61 25.98 -0.20
CA ASP A 281 21.64 26.63 1.11
C ASP A 281 22.30 25.71 2.15
N LEU A 282 23.50 26.11 2.61
CA LEU A 282 24.31 25.35 3.57
C LEU A 282 23.71 25.37 4.99
N ARG A 283 22.86 26.35 5.33
CA ARG A 283 22.12 26.35 6.60
C ARG A 283 21.09 25.22 6.58
N ILE A 284 20.34 25.13 5.48
CA ILE A 284 19.36 24.05 5.30
C ILE A 284 20.03 22.69 5.19
N LYS A 285 21.22 22.60 4.58
CA LYS A 285 22.03 21.37 4.62
C LYS A 285 22.32 20.95 6.05
N ALA A 286 22.79 21.86 6.90
CA ALA A 286 23.11 21.54 8.29
C ALA A 286 21.88 21.09 9.09
N VAL A 287 20.73 21.75 8.88
CA VAL A 287 19.45 21.33 9.49
C VAL A 287 19.04 19.94 9.00
N PHE A 288 19.14 19.69 7.70
CA PHE A 288 18.82 18.41 7.09
C PHE A 288 19.68 17.28 7.66
N ASP A 289 20.99 17.48 7.72
CA ASP A 289 21.94 16.47 8.20
C ASP A 289 21.66 16.13 9.68
N GLU A 290 21.35 17.14 10.50
CA GLU A 290 21.01 16.93 11.92
C GLU A 290 19.65 16.24 12.10
N THR A 291 18.62 16.63 11.35
CA THR A 291 17.32 15.94 11.35
C THR A 291 17.46 14.48 10.96
N LYS A 292 18.21 14.21 9.87
CA LYS A 292 18.46 12.84 9.40
C LYS A 292 19.21 12.03 10.46
N LYS A 293 20.29 12.58 11.02
CA LYS A 293 21.07 11.94 12.07
C LYS A 293 20.19 11.54 13.25
N LYS A 294 19.33 12.44 13.73
CA LYS A 294 18.44 12.16 14.86
C LYS A 294 17.44 11.04 14.54
N SER A 295 16.87 11.03 13.34
CA SER A 295 15.96 9.96 12.92
C SER A 295 16.65 8.62 12.66
N ASP A 296 17.93 8.63 12.31
CA ASP A 296 18.71 7.41 12.09
C ASP A 296 19.13 6.71 13.39
N GLU A 297 19.04 7.36 14.56
CA GLU A 297 19.45 6.79 15.86
C GLU A 297 18.68 5.50 16.20
N ASP A 298 17.38 5.46 15.91
CA ASP A 298 16.49 4.32 16.20
C ASP A 298 15.98 3.64 14.91
N LYS A 299 16.63 3.92 13.78
CA LYS A 299 16.19 3.40 12.47
C LYS A 299 16.47 1.91 12.35
N GLU A 300 15.46 1.16 11.94
CA GLU A 300 15.62 -0.26 11.62
C GLU A 300 16.49 -0.49 10.38
N GLU A 301 17.21 -1.61 10.37
CA GLU A 301 18.02 -2.00 9.21
C GLU A 301 17.17 -2.12 7.94
N GLY A 302 17.70 -1.61 6.82
CA GLY A 302 17.04 -1.67 5.51
C GLY A 302 16.08 -0.52 5.22
N LEU A 303 15.86 0.38 6.18
CA LEU A 303 15.09 1.61 5.97
C LEU A 303 15.98 2.77 5.49
N VAL A 304 15.42 3.66 4.68
CA VAL A 304 15.99 4.98 4.37
C VAL A 304 15.23 6.07 5.09
N THR A 305 15.95 7.02 5.69
CA THR A 305 15.37 8.23 6.27
C THR A 305 15.33 9.34 5.23
N ILE A 306 14.16 9.94 5.04
CA ILE A 306 13.92 11.06 4.14
C ILE A 306 13.30 12.22 4.94
N PRO A 307 14.10 13.23 5.33
CA PRO A 307 13.61 14.45 5.95
C PRO A 307 12.66 15.25 5.03
N MET A 308 11.53 15.68 5.59
CA MET A 308 10.45 16.44 4.93
C MET A 308 10.29 17.83 5.58
N LEU A 309 11.38 18.61 5.59
CA LEU A 309 11.45 19.85 6.35
C LEU A 309 10.44 20.92 5.88
N ASN A 310 9.72 21.53 6.82
CA ASN A 310 8.95 22.76 6.61
C ASN A 310 9.68 23.94 7.24
N ILE A 311 10.46 24.69 6.45
CA ILE A 311 11.18 25.86 6.94
C ILE A 311 10.26 27.07 6.95
N TYR A 312 9.99 27.62 8.13
CA TYR A 312 9.10 28.77 8.29
C TYR A 312 9.85 30.10 8.28
N LYS A 313 11.05 30.12 8.89
CA LYS A 313 11.89 31.30 9.00
C LYS A 313 13.36 30.93 9.22
N ILE A 314 14.25 31.70 8.60
CA ILE A 314 15.68 31.70 8.89
C ILE A 314 16.03 33.11 9.39
N VAL A 315 16.66 33.21 10.56
CA VAL A 315 17.12 34.46 11.16
C VAL A 315 18.64 34.44 11.20
N GLU A 316 19.28 35.34 10.46
CA GLU A 316 20.74 35.49 10.55
C GLU A 316 21.13 36.13 11.88
N THR A 317 22.21 35.62 12.47
CA THR A 317 22.82 36.19 13.66
C THR A 317 24.27 36.55 13.39
N LYS A 318 24.91 37.32 14.28
CA LYS A 318 26.32 37.72 14.12
C LYS A 318 27.25 36.50 13.95
N SER A 319 26.92 35.36 14.56
CA SER A 319 27.77 34.17 14.61
C SER A 319 27.21 32.96 13.85
N GLY A 320 26.05 33.07 13.21
CA GLY A 320 25.34 31.93 12.69
C GLY A 320 23.93 32.23 12.20
N ALA A 321 23.01 31.31 12.45
CA ALA A 321 21.60 31.46 12.09
C ALA A 321 20.70 30.67 13.04
N GLU A 322 19.43 31.07 13.12
CA GLU A 322 18.36 30.32 13.77
C GLU A 322 17.36 29.89 12.70
N VAL A 323 17.04 28.59 12.66
CA VAL A 323 16.13 28.03 11.67
C VAL A 323 14.91 27.47 12.38
N TYR A 324 13.77 28.12 12.17
CA TYR A 324 12.46 27.73 12.69
C TYR A 324 11.76 26.86 11.65
N ALA A 325 11.44 25.63 12.03
CA ALA A 325 10.87 24.66 11.11
C ALA A 325 10.07 23.58 11.82
N ASN A 326 9.28 22.84 11.04
CA ASN A 326 8.95 21.47 11.42
C ASN A 326 9.99 20.53 10.83
N PHE A 327 10.77 19.88 11.70
CA PHE A 327 11.84 18.96 11.33
C PHE A 327 11.29 17.56 11.05
N TRP A 328 10.26 17.50 10.22
CA TRP A 328 9.58 16.24 9.90
C TRP A 328 10.55 15.28 9.22
N SER A 329 10.43 14.00 9.56
CA SER A 329 11.25 12.93 8.98
C SER A 329 10.42 11.67 8.84
N GLU A 330 10.63 10.95 7.73
CA GLU A 330 9.92 9.72 7.42
C GLU A 330 10.91 8.64 7.00
N THR A 331 10.62 7.40 7.39
CA THR A 331 11.40 6.23 7.00
C THR A 331 10.65 5.42 5.95
N TYR A 332 11.39 4.90 4.98
CA TYR A 332 10.84 4.15 3.86
C TYR A 332 11.60 2.86 3.60
N TYR A 333 10.90 1.84 3.12
CA TYR A 333 11.49 0.65 2.51
C TYR A 333 10.95 0.44 1.11
N ARG A 334 11.68 -0.37 0.33
CA ARG A 334 11.26 -0.75 -1.01
C ARG A 334 10.46 -2.04 -0.98
N TYR A 335 9.30 -2.03 -1.63
CA TYR A 335 8.54 -3.24 -1.91
C TYR A 335 8.06 -3.23 -3.36
N GLY A 336 8.69 -4.04 -4.21
CA GLY A 336 8.45 -4.02 -5.65
C GLY A 336 8.80 -2.67 -6.28
N SER A 337 7.79 -2.05 -6.90
CA SER A 337 7.85 -0.72 -7.52
C SER A 337 7.37 0.40 -6.59
N LEU A 338 7.14 0.12 -5.29
CA LEU A 338 6.65 1.07 -4.30
C LEU A 338 7.72 1.46 -3.28
N LEU A 339 7.71 2.74 -2.89
CA LEU A 339 8.28 3.20 -1.61
C LEU A 339 7.20 3.14 -0.54
N LYS A 340 7.35 2.28 0.44
CA LYS A 340 6.38 2.15 1.53
C LYS A 340 6.88 2.88 2.76
N ASN A 341 6.04 3.76 3.31
CA ASN A 341 6.33 4.43 4.56
C ASN A 341 6.27 3.42 5.71
N TYR A 342 7.28 3.44 6.58
CA TYR A 342 7.34 2.61 7.77
C TYR A 342 7.00 3.40 9.03
N SER A 343 7.63 4.56 9.19
CA SER A 343 7.37 5.48 10.29
C SER A 343 7.56 6.93 9.85
N GLY A 344 7.06 7.86 10.65
CA GLY A 344 7.28 9.29 10.47
C GLY A 344 7.07 10.04 11.77
N GLY A 345 7.65 11.23 11.87
CA GLY A 345 7.55 12.06 13.07
C GLY A 345 7.56 13.54 12.75
N SER A 346 6.70 14.28 13.46
CA SER A 346 6.61 15.74 13.44
C SER A 346 7.41 16.31 14.60
N TYR A 347 8.33 17.22 14.32
CA TYR A 347 9.19 17.84 15.33
C TYR A 347 9.26 19.35 15.10
N PRO A 348 8.19 20.10 15.39
CA PRO A 348 8.21 21.56 15.34
C PRO A 348 9.26 22.11 16.32
N GLY A 349 10.05 23.08 15.88
CA GLY A 349 11.08 23.65 16.73
C GLY A 349 12.01 24.66 16.07
N VAL A 350 13.16 24.86 16.71
CA VAL A 350 14.24 25.72 16.24
C VAL A 350 15.59 25.02 16.37
N MET A 351 16.39 25.12 15.30
CA MET A 351 17.80 24.73 15.31
C MET A 351 18.67 25.99 15.31
N TYR A 352 19.66 26.02 16.18
CA TYR A 352 20.66 27.07 16.28
C TYR A 352 21.93 26.61 15.60
N LEU A 353 22.39 27.39 14.62
CA LEU A 353 23.52 27.07 13.77
C LEU A 353 24.67 28.05 14.07
N LYS A 354 25.91 27.54 13.98
CA LYS A 354 27.13 28.36 13.98
C LYS A 354 27.80 28.27 12.62
N LYS A 355 28.33 29.41 12.12
CA LYS A 355 29.16 29.43 10.90
C LYS A 355 30.46 28.64 11.13
N THR A 356 30.84 27.86 10.12
CA THR A 356 32.11 27.14 10.05
C THR A 356 32.85 27.57 8.77
N LYS A 357 34.10 27.11 8.59
CA LYS A 357 34.88 27.41 7.37
C LYS A 357 34.16 26.92 6.10
N ASP A 358 33.48 25.78 6.20
CA ASP A 358 32.88 25.08 5.07
C ASP A 358 31.34 25.18 5.03
N GLY A 359 30.73 26.04 5.88
CA GLY A 359 29.28 26.24 5.92
C GLY A 359 28.73 26.50 7.31
N TYR A 360 27.82 25.64 7.77
CA TYR A 360 27.15 25.76 9.06
C TYR A 360 27.12 24.41 9.78
N ARG A 361 27.05 24.44 11.12
CA ARG A 361 26.82 23.27 11.96
C ARG A 361 25.75 23.59 13.00
N VAL A 362 24.82 22.65 13.22
CA VAL A 362 23.85 22.76 14.32
C VAL A 362 24.59 22.59 15.66
N THR A 363 24.37 23.52 16.58
CA THR A 363 24.97 23.48 17.93
C THR A 363 23.94 23.20 19.02
N LYS A 364 22.66 23.46 18.72
CA LYS A 364 21.56 23.23 19.66
C LYS A 364 20.26 23.08 18.89
N THR A 365 19.41 22.18 19.36
CA THR A 365 18.04 22.03 18.87
C THR A 365 17.08 22.19 20.04
N ARG A 366 15.95 22.86 19.82
CA ARG A 366 14.83 22.93 20.76
C ARG A 366 13.56 22.56 20.02
N TYR A 367 12.90 21.51 20.48
CA TYR A 367 11.60 21.08 19.98
C TYR A 367 10.49 21.66 20.85
N ALA A 368 9.32 21.81 20.26
CA ALA A 368 8.09 21.99 21.00
C ALA A 368 7.82 20.73 21.83
N GLU A 369 7.11 20.92 22.94
CA GLU A 369 6.51 19.83 23.70
C GLU A 369 5.36 19.22 22.89
N ASP A 370 4.90 18.03 23.27
CA ASP A 370 3.80 17.31 22.65
C ASP A 370 2.50 17.47 23.46
N GLY A 371 1.41 16.87 22.94
CA GLY A 371 0.11 16.85 23.59
C GLY A 371 -0.46 18.24 23.90
N GLU A 372 -1.06 18.38 25.09
CA GLU A 372 -1.71 19.61 25.56
C GLU A 372 -0.73 20.79 25.72
N SER A 373 0.57 20.52 25.86
CA SER A 373 1.62 21.53 25.98
C SER A 373 2.14 22.04 24.65
N GLN A 374 1.76 21.42 23.53
CA GLN A 374 2.32 21.72 22.21
C GLN A 374 2.13 23.19 21.82
N GLU A 375 0.90 23.70 21.89
CA GLU A 375 0.61 25.09 21.53
C GLU A 375 1.43 26.08 22.38
N ARG A 376 1.40 25.92 23.70
CA ARG A 376 2.11 26.82 24.62
C ARG A 376 3.62 26.82 24.38
N SER A 377 4.20 25.65 24.13
CA SER A 377 5.63 25.53 23.88
C SER A 377 6.04 26.11 22.52
N ILE A 378 5.22 25.96 21.46
CA ILE A 378 5.44 26.60 20.15
C ILE A 378 5.45 28.13 20.29
N TRP A 379 4.47 28.71 20.99
CA TRP A 379 4.43 30.16 21.25
C TRP A 379 5.67 30.66 22.00
N LYS A 380 6.16 29.88 22.98
CA LYS A 380 7.38 30.19 23.72
C LYS A 380 8.63 30.14 22.84
N LEU A 381 8.74 29.12 21.97
CA LEU A 381 9.86 28.98 21.04
C LEU A 381 9.90 30.10 20.01
N CYS A 382 8.72 30.48 19.50
CA CYS A 382 8.56 31.49 18.46
C CYS A 382 8.36 32.91 19.01
N LYS A 383 8.78 33.19 20.25
CA LYS A 383 8.65 34.52 20.86
C LYS A 383 9.33 35.59 19.97
N GLY A 384 8.55 36.58 19.53
CA GLY A 384 9.00 37.61 18.57
C GLY A 384 8.63 37.32 17.11
N TYR A 385 8.11 36.13 16.81
CA TYR A 385 7.68 35.70 15.47
C TYR A 385 6.30 35.02 15.52
N PRO A 386 5.22 35.75 15.89
CA PRO A 386 3.90 35.16 16.05
C PRO A 386 3.33 34.53 14.76
N ASP A 387 3.70 35.06 13.59
CA ASP A 387 3.34 34.49 12.28
C ASP A 387 3.96 33.09 12.06
N VAL A 388 5.18 32.88 12.58
CA VAL A 388 5.87 31.59 12.53
C VAL A 388 5.19 30.60 13.46
N ALA A 389 4.79 31.03 14.66
CA ALA A 389 4.06 30.19 15.61
C ALA A 389 2.75 29.66 15.01
N ILE A 390 1.96 30.55 14.41
CA ILE A 390 0.67 30.20 13.78
C ILE A 390 0.86 29.17 12.67
N ARG A 391 1.87 29.37 11.80
CA ARG A 391 2.19 28.40 10.73
C ARG A 391 2.65 27.06 11.31
N MET A 392 3.55 27.09 12.30
CA MET A 392 4.10 25.88 12.93
C MET A 392 3.04 25.03 13.63
N MET A 393 1.97 25.62 14.15
CA MET A 393 0.84 24.89 14.77
C MET A 393 -0.13 24.28 13.74
N LYS A 394 -0.25 24.88 12.56
CA LYS A 394 -1.23 24.46 11.54
C LYS A 394 -0.65 23.52 10.49
N ASP A 395 0.64 23.64 10.21
CA ASP A 395 1.25 22.97 9.07
C ASP A 395 1.64 21.52 9.38
N SER A 396 1.04 20.61 8.62
CA SER A 396 1.50 19.24 8.44
C SER A 396 2.22 19.10 7.09
N VAL A 397 3.00 18.03 6.92
CA VAL A 397 3.56 17.71 5.60
C VAL A 397 2.43 17.29 4.67
N THR A 398 2.16 18.12 3.67
CA THR A 398 1.11 17.85 2.68
C THR A 398 1.50 16.71 1.74
N GLN A 399 0.51 16.01 1.17
CA GLN A 399 0.74 14.99 0.14
C GLN A 399 1.57 15.52 -1.04
N ASN A 400 1.30 16.75 -1.49
CA ASN A 400 2.03 17.39 -2.58
C ASN A 400 3.50 17.65 -2.24
N GLN A 401 3.79 18.04 -1.00
CA GLN A 401 5.17 18.23 -0.56
C GLN A 401 5.91 16.90 -0.48
N ARG A 402 5.31 15.89 0.17
CA ARG A 402 5.86 14.53 0.25
C ARG A 402 6.18 13.99 -1.15
N LYS A 403 5.22 14.09 -2.07
CA LYS A 403 5.39 13.71 -3.48
C LYS A 403 6.62 14.39 -4.11
N LYS A 404 6.78 15.71 -3.98
CA LYS A 404 7.92 16.43 -4.56
C LYS A 404 9.26 15.96 -4.01
N VAL A 405 9.37 15.76 -2.69
CA VAL A 405 10.61 15.29 -2.06
C VAL A 405 10.94 13.87 -2.50
N LEU A 406 9.95 12.98 -2.55
CA LEU A 406 10.14 11.59 -2.98
C LEU A 406 10.44 11.48 -4.48
N GLN A 407 9.80 12.28 -5.34
CA GLN A 407 10.14 12.40 -6.76
C GLN A 407 11.61 12.77 -6.95
N LYS A 408 12.07 13.77 -6.19
CA LYS A 408 13.47 14.19 -6.20
C LYS A 408 14.38 13.04 -5.78
N TYR A 409 14.10 12.38 -4.66
CA TYR A 409 14.87 11.23 -4.19
C TYR A 409 14.95 10.09 -5.21
N VAL A 410 13.82 9.71 -5.81
CA VAL A 410 13.73 8.68 -6.84
C VAL A 410 14.55 9.05 -8.07
N SER A 411 14.42 10.28 -8.56
CA SER A 411 15.13 10.75 -9.76
C SER A 411 16.64 10.82 -9.57
N GLN A 412 17.10 11.35 -8.44
CA GLN A 412 18.52 11.47 -8.09
C GLN A 412 19.21 10.12 -8.04
N ASN A 413 18.53 9.12 -7.50
CA ASN A 413 19.06 7.78 -7.32
C ASN A 413 18.73 6.84 -8.47
N LYS A 414 18.07 7.33 -9.54
CA LYS A 414 17.65 6.55 -10.71
C LYS A 414 16.85 5.29 -10.32
N LEU A 415 16.01 5.41 -9.30
CA LEU A 415 15.25 4.28 -8.77
C LEU A 415 14.08 3.92 -9.70
N LYS A 416 13.84 2.62 -9.87
CA LYS A 416 12.65 2.10 -10.57
C LYS A 416 11.48 1.99 -9.58
N ILE A 417 10.95 3.14 -9.18
CA ILE A 417 9.81 3.30 -8.27
C ILE A 417 8.74 4.11 -8.99
N LYS A 418 7.49 3.64 -8.96
CA LYS A 418 6.35 4.32 -9.61
C LYS A 418 5.53 5.18 -8.67
N ALA A 419 5.52 4.85 -7.38
CA ALA A 419 4.62 5.45 -6.41
C ALA A 419 5.18 5.26 -5.00
N TYR A 420 4.66 6.05 -4.07
CA TYR A 420 4.81 5.78 -2.64
C TYR A 420 3.47 5.39 -2.02
N LYS A 421 3.51 4.68 -0.90
CA LYS A 421 2.32 4.23 -0.18
C LYS A 421 2.48 4.44 1.32
N GLU A 422 1.49 5.08 1.92
CA GLU A 422 1.30 5.16 3.36
C GLU A 422 0.38 4.01 3.81
N TYR A 423 0.57 3.53 5.04
CA TYR A 423 -0.26 2.44 5.59
C TYR A 423 -1.74 2.84 5.60
N GLY A 424 -2.61 1.92 5.18
CA GLY A 424 -4.06 2.16 5.10
C GLY A 424 -4.52 3.05 3.94
N TRP A 425 -3.62 3.74 3.25
CA TRP A 425 -3.96 4.68 2.18
C TRP A 425 -3.77 4.11 0.78
N GLN A 426 -4.36 4.78 -0.21
CA GLN A 426 -4.03 4.54 -1.61
C GLN A 426 -2.59 5.02 -1.90
N TYR A 427 -1.91 4.36 -2.84
CA TYR A 427 -0.60 4.85 -3.26
C TYR A 427 -0.73 6.15 -4.08
N VAL A 428 0.32 6.96 -4.05
CA VAL A 428 0.40 8.22 -4.79
C VAL A 428 1.54 8.10 -5.80
N ASN A 429 1.21 8.30 -7.08
CA ASN A 429 2.17 8.21 -8.19
C ASN A 429 3.26 9.29 -8.07
N LEU A 430 4.52 8.88 -8.29
CA LEU A 430 5.72 9.71 -8.31
C LEU A 430 6.11 10.06 -9.75
#